data_AF-M1C3W8-F1
#
_entry.id   AF-M1C3W8-F1
#
_cell.length_a   1.000
_cell.length_b   1.000
_cell.length_c   1.000
_cell.angle_alpha   90.00
_cell.angle_beta   90.00
_cell.angle_gamma   90.00
#
_symmetry.space_group_name_H-M   'P 1'
#
loop_
_entity.id
_entity.type
_entity.pdbx_description
1 polymer ?
#
loop_
_entity_poly.entity_id
_entity_poly.type
_entity_poly.pdbx_seq_one_letter_code
_entity_poly.pdbx_strand_id
1 'polypeptide(L)'
;MAADSRSPRDGKHLEVLGYYNPLPGQDGGKRMGLNFDRLKYWLSVGAQPSEPVQRLLFRAGVLPPPPMLAMGQKGGPRDTRLVDPMTGRITTPESAKSANPTVGSEVEEDKD
;
A
#
# COMPACT_ATOMS: atom_id res chain seq x y z
N MET A 1 -5.18 -21.58 -0.71
CA MET A 1 -5.26 -23.05 -0.64
C MET A 1 -6.39 -23.55 -1.52
N ALA A 2 -6.33 -24.80 -1.97
CA ALA A 2 -7.43 -25.50 -2.63
C ALA A 2 -8.19 -26.35 -1.60
N ALA A 3 -9.51 -26.17 -1.51
CA ALA A 3 -10.38 -26.85 -0.56
C ALA A 3 -11.80 -26.99 -1.14
N ASP A 4 -12.60 -27.92 -0.59
CA ASP A 4 -14.03 -28.04 -0.88
C ASP A 4 -14.77 -26.82 -0.30
N SER A 5 -15.72 -26.26 -1.05
CA SER A 5 -16.53 -25.10 -0.65
C SER A 5 -17.34 -25.33 0.63
N ARG A 6 -17.67 -26.58 0.95
CA ARG A 6 -18.41 -26.95 2.17
C ARG A 6 -17.50 -27.09 3.40
N SER A 7 -16.19 -27.12 3.21
CA SER A 7 -15.25 -27.25 4.33
C SER A 7 -15.15 -25.93 5.10
N PRO A 8 -14.93 -25.98 6.44
CA PRO A 8 -14.65 -24.79 7.22
C PRO A 8 -13.47 -24.01 6.62
N ARG A 9 -13.49 -22.66 6.75
CA ARG A 9 -12.48 -21.78 6.16
C ARG A 9 -11.06 -22.24 6.46
N ASP A 10 -10.78 -22.52 7.73
CA ASP A 10 -9.44 -22.91 8.21
C ASP A 10 -9.35 -24.43 8.46
N GLY A 11 -10.19 -25.22 7.78
CA GLY A 11 -10.29 -26.67 7.97
C GLY A 11 -9.32 -27.48 7.09
N LYS A 12 -9.73 -28.73 6.83
CA LYS A 12 -8.97 -29.64 5.94
C LYS A 12 -8.95 -29.07 4.53
N HIS A 13 -7.75 -28.80 4.03
CA HIS A 13 -7.51 -28.42 2.64
C HIS A 13 -6.89 -29.59 1.87
N LEU A 14 -7.03 -29.57 0.55
CA LEU A 14 -6.41 -30.54 -0.34
C LEU A 14 -4.92 -30.20 -0.55
N GLU A 15 -4.64 -28.92 -0.80
CA GLU A 15 -3.30 -28.45 -1.12
C GLU A 15 -3.10 -26.96 -0.80
N VAL A 16 -1.92 -26.60 -0.31
CA VAL A 16 -1.50 -25.20 -0.12
C VAL A 16 -0.77 -24.73 -1.37
N LEU A 17 -1.41 -23.84 -2.13
CA LEU A 17 -0.90 -23.34 -3.42
C LEU A 17 0.05 -22.13 -3.30
N GLY A 18 0.25 -21.60 -2.10
CA GLY A 18 1.03 -20.40 -1.87
C GLY A 18 0.60 -19.60 -0.65
N TYR A 19 1.13 -18.40 -0.54
CA TYR A 19 0.86 -17.46 0.54
C TYR A 19 0.68 -16.03 0.02
N TYR A 20 -0.03 -15.21 0.80
CA TYR A 20 -0.21 -13.78 0.54
C TYR A 20 -0.08 -13.01 1.85
N ASN A 21 0.84 -12.04 1.87
CA ASN A 21 0.97 -11.08 2.95
C ASN A 21 0.33 -9.75 2.52
N PRO A 22 -0.80 -9.33 3.14
CA PRO A 22 -1.45 -8.08 2.80
C PRO A 22 -0.68 -6.84 3.27
N LEU A 23 0.24 -7.01 4.23
CA LEU A 23 1.01 -5.91 4.79
C LEU A 23 2.15 -5.53 3.84
N PRO A 24 2.31 -4.23 3.50
CA PRO A 24 3.42 -3.78 2.69
C PRO A 24 4.73 -3.93 3.46
N GLY A 25 5.79 -4.37 2.78
CA GLY A 25 7.15 -4.31 3.33
C GLY A 25 7.71 -2.88 3.32
N GLN A 26 8.97 -2.72 3.76
CA GLN A 26 9.69 -1.43 3.67
C GLN A 26 9.74 -0.89 2.23
N ASP A 27 9.78 -1.79 1.24
CA ASP A 27 9.79 -1.46 -0.18
C ASP A 27 8.41 -0.99 -0.72
N GLY A 28 7.39 -0.91 0.15
CA GLY A 28 6.00 -0.57 -0.22
C GLY A 28 5.23 -1.67 -0.96
N GLY A 29 5.90 -2.78 -1.31
CA GLY A 29 5.31 -3.91 -2.03
C GLY A 29 4.62 -4.93 -1.11
N LYS A 30 3.48 -5.48 -1.57
CA LYS A 30 2.82 -6.63 -0.95
C LYS A 30 3.49 -7.92 -1.41
N ARG A 31 3.78 -8.84 -0.48
CA ARG A 31 4.53 -10.07 -0.76
C ARG A 31 3.58 -11.24 -0.98
N MET A 32 3.81 -12.00 -2.04
CA MET A 32 3.08 -13.24 -2.31
C MET A 32 3.97 -14.24 -3.03
N GLY A 33 3.80 -15.52 -2.69
CA GLY A 33 4.42 -16.62 -3.40
C GLY A 33 3.36 -17.60 -3.85
N LEU A 34 3.37 -17.98 -5.13
CA LEU A 34 2.41 -18.90 -5.74
C LEU A 34 3.16 -20.06 -6.41
N ASN A 35 2.66 -21.28 -6.25
CA ASN A 35 3.09 -22.42 -7.04
C ASN A 35 2.32 -22.46 -8.36
N PHE A 36 2.92 -21.95 -9.43
CA PHE A 36 2.27 -21.79 -10.73
C PHE A 36 1.86 -23.11 -11.38
N ASP A 37 2.64 -24.18 -11.22
CA ASP A 37 2.37 -25.47 -11.88
C ASP A 37 1.12 -26.12 -11.31
N ARG A 38 1.03 -26.14 -9.97
CA ARG A 38 -0.13 -26.69 -9.28
C ARG A 38 -1.37 -25.83 -9.48
N LEU A 39 -1.20 -24.51 -9.56
CA LEU A 39 -2.31 -23.61 -9.80
C LEU A 39 -2.91 -23.81 -11.20
N LYS A 40 -2.08 -23.97 -12.24
CA LYS A 40 -2.53 -24.33 -13.59
C LYS A 40 -3.27 -25.66 -13.61
N TYR A 41 -2.77 -26.68 -12.89
CA TYR A 41 -3.45 -27.96 -12.76
C TYR A 41 -4.85 -27.80 -12.18
N TRP A 42 -5.00 -27.14 -11.03
CA TRP A 42 -6.32 -26.97 -10.40
C TRP A 42 -7.29 -26.16 -11.26
N LEU A 43 -6.80 -25.13 -11.97
CA LEU A 43 -7.62 -24.40 -12.94
C LEU A 43 -8.07 -25.30 -14.10
N SER A 44 -7.20 -26.17 -14.60
CA SER A 44 -7.55 -27.12 -15.69
C SER A 44 -8.59 -28.16 -15.28
N VAL A 45 -8.61 -28.55 -14.00
CA VAL A 45 -9.59 -29.46 -13.41
C VAL A 45 -10.93 -28.75 -13.12
N GLY A 46 -11.01 -27.43 -13.32
CA GLY A 46 -12.23 -26.65 -13.16
C GLY A 46 -12.40 -26.00 -11.78
N ALA A 47 -11.33 -25.86 -10.99
CA ALA A 47 -11.39 -25.15 -9.71
C ALA A 47 -11.84 -23.70 -9.92
N GLN A 48 -12.83 -23.26 -9.14
CA GLN A 48 -13.36 -21.90 -9.18
C GLN A 48 -12.69 -21.03 -8.09
N PRO A 49 -11.79 -20.10 -8.45
CA PRO A 49 -11.16 -19.22 -7.47
C PRO A 49 -12.16 -18.19 -6.94
N SER A 50 -12.03 -17.83 -5.67
CA SER A 50 -12.81 -16.75 -5.07
C SER A 50 -12.41 -15.38 -5.63
N GLU A 51 -13.30 -14.40 -5.52
CA GLU A 51 -13.10 -13.03 -6.03
C GLU A 51 -11.77 -12.37 -5.61
N PRO A 52 -11.33 -12.41 -4.33
CA PRO A 52 -10.02 -11.88 -3.97
C PRO A 52 -8.87 -12.64 -4.65
N VAL A 53 -8.98 -13.96 -4.78
CA VAL A 53 -7.96 -14.79 -5.43
C VAL A 53 -7.89 -14.48 -6.93
N GLN A 54 -9.01 -14.23 -7.61
CA GLN A 54 -9.03 -13.79 -9.01
C GLN A 54 -8.23 -12.49 -9.21
N ARG A 55 -8.38 -11.51 -8.32
CA ARG A 55 -7.58 -10.27 -8.37
C ARG A 55 -6.09 -10.53 -8.22
N LEU A 56 -5.71 -11.43 -7.30
CA LEU A 56 -4.32 -11.83 -7.09
C LEU A 56 -3.75 -12.54 -8.34
N LEU A 57 -4.52 -13.46 -8.93
CA LEU A 57 -4.12 -14.20 -10.13
C LEU A 57 -4.05 -13.33 -11.38
N PHE A 58 -4.95 -12.36 -11.51
CA PHE A 58 -4.85 -11.33 -12.53
C PHE A 58 -3.58 -10.50 -12.37
N ARG A 59 -3.26 -10.06 -11.14
CA ARG A 59 -2.02 -9.31 -10.87
C ARG A 59 -0.76 -10.13 -11.14
N ALA A 60 -0.84 -11.44 -11.00
CA ALA A 60 0.21 -12.39 -11.35
C ALA A 60 0.25 -12.78 -12.84
N GLY A 61 -0.68 -12.28 -13.67
CA GLY A 61 -0.73 -12.54 -15.11
C GLY A 61 -1.29 -13.93 -15.50
N VAL A 62 -1.97 -14.63 -14.60
CA VAL A 62 -2.50 -15.98 -14.84
C VAL A 62 -3.92 -15.97 -15.41
N LEU A 63 -4.75 -15.02 -14.99
CA LEU A 63 -6.15 -14.90 -15.38
C LEU A 63 -6.45 -13.53 -16.01
N PRO A 64 -7.49 -13.43 -16.86
CA PRO A 64 -7.97 -12.14 -17.36
C PRO A 64 -8.51 -11.24 -16.21
N PRO A 65 -8.66 -9.92 -16.45
CA PRO A 65 -9.20 -9.02 -15.44
C PRO A 65 -10.63 -9.43 -15.07
N PRO A 66 -10.96 -9.52 -13.78
CA PRO A 66 -12.34 -9.72 -13.36
C PRO A 66 -13.17 -8.50 -13.76
N PRO A 67 -14.46 -8.67 -14.09
CA PRO A 67 -15.30 -7.62 -14.68
C PRO A 67 -15.39 -6.34 -13.82
N MET A 68 -15.26 -6.46 -12.51
CA MET A 68 -15.31 -5.33 -11.57
C MET A 68 -14.05 -4.47 -11.53
N LEU A 69 -12.91 -4.94 -12.05
CA LEU A 69 -11.65 -4.19 -12.00
C LEU A 69 -11.48 -3.20 -13.17
N ALA A 70 -12.40 -3.20 -14.14
CA ALA A 70 -12.32 -2.36 -15.33
C ALA A 70 -12.45 -0.85 -15.02
N MET A 71 -13.02 -0.47 -13.87
CA MET A 71 -13.18 0.93 -13.46
C MET A 71 -12.29 1.24 -12.25
N GLY A 72 -11.10 1.78 -12.51
CA GLY A 72 -10.21 2.28 -11.47
C GLY A 72 -10.65 3.65 -10.97
N GLN A 73 -10.68 3.84 -9.65
CA GLN A 73 -10.77 5.18 -9.05
C GLN A 73 -9.51 5.96 -9.45
N LYS A 74 -9.66 7.06 -10.19
CA LYS A 74 -8.54 7.99 -10.44
C LYS A 74 -8.13 8.54 -9.06
N GLY A 75 -6.96 8.15 -8.58
CA GLY A 75 -6.48 8.54 -7.25
C GLY A 75 -6.51 10.05 -7.11
N GLY A 76 -7.19 10.54 -6.07
CA GLY A 76 -7.18 11.96 -5.73
C GLY A 76 -5.77 12.44 -5.37
N PRO A 77 -5.56 13.77 -5.31
CA PRO A 77 -4.28 14.33 -4.91
C PRO A 77 -3.84 13.76 -3.56
N ARG A 78 -2.63 13.19 -3.50
CA ARG A 78 -2.03 12.80 -2.22
C ARG A 78 -1.45 14.05 -1.59
N ASP A 79 -1.86 14.36 -0.36
CA ASP A 79 -1.23 15.42 0.41
C ASP A 79 0.17 14.97 0.84
N THR A 80 1.20 15.52 0.20
CA THR A 80 2.62 15.20 0.47
C THR A 80 3.28 16.19 1.41
N ARG A 81 2.51 17.08 2.06
CA ARG A 81 3.08 18.10 2.94
C ARG A 81 3.76 17.45 4.15
N LEU A 82 4.90 18.02 4.56
CA LEU A 82 5.69 17.53 5.68
C LEU A 82 4.96 17.85 6.99
N VAL A 83 4.70 16.81 7.78
CA VAL A 83 4.12 16.91 9.11
C VAL A 83 5.26 17.04 10.12
N ASP A 84 5.19 18.04 10.98
CA ASP A 84 6.13 18.21 12.09
C ASP A 84 5.98 17.05 13.10
N PRO A 85 7.06 16.30 13.42
CA PRO A 85 7.00 15.15 14.31
C PRO A 85 6.64 15.48 15.76
N MET A 86 6.82 16.73 16.21
CA MET A 86 6.53 17.12 17.61
C MET A 86 5.11 17.68 17.78
N THR A 87 4.56 18.32 16.75
CA THR A 87 3.27 19.03 16.86
C THR A 87 2.17 18.41 16.00
N GLY A 88 2.49 17.51 15.07
CA GLY A 88 1.54 16.92 14.13
C GLY A 88 0.94 17.94 13.15
N ARG A 89 1.45 19.18 13.14
CA ARG A 89 0.96 20.25 12.27
C ARG A 89 1.61 20.16 10.90
N ILE A 90 0.84 20.53 9.89
CA ILE A 90 1.29 20.53 8.51
C ILE A 90 2.10 21.79 8.28
N THR A 91 3.37 21.64 7.92
CA THR A 91 4.24 22.79 7.67
C THR A 91 3.85 23.42 6.34
N THR A 92 3.29 24.63 6.38
CA THR A 92 3.13 25.46 5.18
C THR A 92 4.42 26.25 4.97
N PRO A 93 4.97 26.31 3.74
CA PRO A 93 6.21 27.06 3.47
C PRO A 93 6.07 28.57 3.69
N GLU A 94 4.85 29.08 3.91
CA GLU A 94 4.57 30.50 4.14
C GLU A 94 4.95 30.99 5.55
N SER A 95 5.10 30.09 6.53
CA SER A 95 5.48 30.50 7.89
C SER A 95 6.97 30.87 8.04
N ALA A 96 7.80 30.63 7.02
CA ALA A 96 9.24 30.93 7.08
C ALA A 96 9.59 32.39 6.72
N LYS A 97 8.62 33.23 6.32
CA LYS A 97 8.87 34.60 5.84
C LYS A 97 8.45 35.74 6.78
N SER A 98 7.98 35.44 7.99
CA SER A 98 7.60 36.45 9.00
C SER A 98 8.47 36.38 10.27
N ALA A 99 9.76 36.10 10.11
CA ALA A 99 10.74 36.33 11.17
C ALA A 99 11.88 37.15 10.59
N ASN A 100 11.77 38.48 10.76
CA ASN A 100 12.84 39.43 11.14
C ASN A 100 12.44 40.87 10.73
N PRO A 101 12.99 41.95 11.35
CA PRO A 101 13.70 42.09 12.64
C PRO A 101 13.29 43.37 13.44
N THR A 102 13.27 43.34 14.77
CA THR A 102 13.13 44.55 15.65
C THR A 102 13.72 44.19 17.03
N VAL A 103 14.60 44.91 17.72
CA VAL A 103 15.40 46.13 17.53
C VAL A 103 16.54 46.01 18.56
N GLY A 104 17.77 46.35 18.19
CA GLY A 104 18.88 46.56 19.11
C GLY A 104 19.68 47.74 18.60
N SER A 105 19.31 48.94 19.02
CA SER A 105 19.97 50.20 18.70
C SER A 105 21.34 50.28 19.37
N GLU A 106 22.35 50.55 18.56
CA GLU A 106 23.69 51.01 18.93
C GLU A 106 23.62 52.31 19.75
N VAL A 107 24.49 52.44 20.76
CA VAL A 107 25.05 53.74 21.16
C VAL A 107 26.56 53.54 21.29
N GLU A 108 27.26 54.33 20.48
CA GLU A 108 28.71 54.39 20.32
C GLU A 108 29.46 54.84 21.58
N GLU A 109 30.72 54.40 21.56
CA GLU A 109 31.88 54.70 22.38
C GLU A 109 32.31 56.17 22.20
N ASP A 110 32.55 56.88 23.31
CA ASP A 110 33.36 58.11 23.30
C ASP A 110 34.42 58.04 24.41
N LYS A 111 35.61 58.45 24.02
CA LYS A 111 36.92 58.31 24.66
C LYS A 111 37.34 59.65 25.22
N ASP A 112 37.77 59.70 26.49
CA ASP A 112 38.96 60.39 27.02
C ASP A 112 39.08 60.23 28.55
#